data_AF-A0A520V0G6-F1
#
_entry.id   AF-A0A520V0G6-F1
#
_cell.length_a   1.000
_cell.length_b   1.000
_cell.length_c   1.000
_cell.angle_alpha   90.00
_cell.angle_beta   90.00
_cell.angle_gamma   90.00
#
_symmetry.space_group_name_H-M   'P 1'
#
loop_
_entity.id
_entity.type
_entity.pdbx_description
1 polymer ?
#
loop_
_entity_poly.entity_id
_entity_poly.type
_entity_poly.pdbx_seq_one_letter_code
_entity_poly.pdbx_strand_id
1 'polypeptide(L)'
;MNQTNNISKAIMYSHPTCGYCDLMREELLQEKIDFEEIDVSKQPEMWNEVEKLSGGDRITPVLVRSNGEVEIGFRGIGCNYNS
;
A
#
# COMPACT_ATOMS: atom_id res chain seq x y z
N MET A 1 12.93 -23.10 -10.29
CA MET A 1 12.17 -21.84 -10.25
C MET A 1 11.40 -21.86 -8.94
N ASN A 2 12.04 -21.39 -7.88
CA ASN A 2 11.53 -21.51 -6.51
C ASN A 2 10.72 -20.26 -6.18
N GLN A 3 9.40 -20.37 -6.15
CA GLN A 3 8.56 -19.39 -5.48
C GLN A 3 7.91 -20.11 -4.30
N THR A 4 8.64 -20.09 -3.19
CA THR A 4 8.20 -20.58 -1.88
C THR A 4 7.05 -19.68 -1.44
N ASN A 5 5.83 -20.22 -1.49
CA ASN A 5 4.63 -19.60 -0.96
C ASN A 5 4.79 -19.42 0.56
N ASN A 6 5.36 -18.30 0.99
CA ASN A 6 5.14 -17.81 2.35
C ASN A 6 3.81 -17.05 2.32
N ILE A 7 2.77 -17.69 2.85
CA ILE A 7 1.41 -17.15 2.93
C ILE A 7 1.38 -16.11 4.05
N SER A 8 2.06 -14.99 3.83
CA SER A 8 1.80 -13.78 4.58
C SER A 8 1.32 -12.77 3.55
N LYS A 9 0.16 -12.15 3.83
CA LYS A 9 -0.49 -11.19 2.94
C LYS A 9 0.16 -9.83 3.13
N ALA A 10 0.48 -9.16 2.03
CA ALA A 10 0.84 -7.75 2.09
C ALA A 10 -0.38 -6.90 2.44
N ILE A 11 -0.18 -5.69 2.95
CA ILE A 11 -1.26 -4.73 3.21
C ILE A 11 -1.01 -3.52 2.32
N MET A 12 -1.98 -3.17 1.49
CA MET A 12 -1.91 -2.01 0.61
C MET A 12 -2.95 -0.98 1.07
N TYR A 13 -2.47 0.16 1.57
CA TYR A 13 -3.31 1.31 1.85
C TYR A 13 -3.56 2.08 0.56
N SER A 14 -4.84 2.21 0.19
CA SER A 14 -5.28 2.88 -1.02
C SER A 14 -6.25 4.02 -0.71
N HIS A 15 -6.38 4.94 -1.66
CA HIS A 15 -7.40 5.98 -1.61
C HIS A 15 -8.13 6.05 -2.96
N PRO A 16 -9.48 6.14 -2.98
CA PRO A 16 -10.28 6.08 -4.21
C PRO A 16 -10.01 7.24 -5.18
N THR A 17 -9.36 8.31 -4.74
CA THR A 17 -8.99 9.45 -5.59
C THR A 17 -7.57 9.35 -6.16
N CYS A 18 -6.83 8.28 -5.87
CA CYS A 18 -5.43 8.12 -6.26
C CYS A 18 -5.29 7.08 -7.38
N GLY A 19 -5.07 7.52 -8.62
CA GLY A 19 -4.86 6.63 -9.76
C GLY A 19 -3.60 5.75 -9.67
N TYR A 20 -2.62 6.11 -8.85
CA TYR A 20 -1.43 5.27 -8.61
C TYR A 20 -1.74 4.04 -7.77
N CYS A 21 -2.82 4.06 -6.97
CA CYS A 21 -3.27 2.88 -6.24
C CYS A 21 -3.67 1.77 -7.22
N ASP A 22 -4.34 2.12 -8.33
CA ASP A 22 -4.77 1.13 -9.31
C ASP A 22 -3.57 0.44 -9.98
N LEU A 23 -2.53 1.20 -10.32
CA LEU A 23 -1.29 0.66 -10.89
C LEU A 23 -0.57 -0.29 -9.93
N MET A 24 -0.46 0.07 -8.65
CA MET A 24 0.16 -0.78 -7.64
C MET A 24 -0.63 -2.08 -7.44
N ARG A 25 -1.96 -1.99 -7.42
CA ARG A 25 -2.85 -3.16 -7.33
C ARG A 25 -2.64 -4.11 -8.50
N GLU A 26 -2.61 -3.57 -9.72
CA GLU A 26 -2.39 -4.37 -10.93
C GLU A 26 -1.02 -5.07 -10.92
N GLU A 27 0.05 -4.38 -10.48
CA GLU A 27 1.38 -4.97 -10.34
C GLU A 27 1.37 -6.15 -9.36
N LEU A 28 0.77 -5.98 -8.18
CA LEU A 28 0.65 -7.04 -7.17
C LEU A 28 -0.15 -8.25 -7.68
N LEU A 29 -1.25 -8.00 -8.40
CA LEU A 29 -2.05 -9.06 -9.03
C LEU A 29 -1.27 -9.78 -10.13
N GLN A 30 -0.48 -9.06 -10.93
CA GLN A 30 0.39 -9.63 -11.96
C GLN A 30 1.51 -10.49 -11.35
N GLU A 31 2.10 -10.04 -10.25
CA GLU A 31 3.11 -10.77 -9.49
C GLU A 31 2.54 -11.94 -8.67
N LYS A 32 1.20 -12.07 -8.62
CA LYS A 32 0.46 -13.05 -7.80
C LYS A 32 0.84 -12.96 -6.32
N ILE A 33 1.03 -11.74 -5.84
CA ILE A 33 1.23 -11.46 -4.44
C ILE A 33 -0.14 -11.39 -3.78
N ASP A 34 -0.34 -12.14 -2.70
CA ASP A 34 -1.53 -11.98 -1.87
C ASP A 34 -1.39 -10.66 -1.09
N PHE A 35 -2.36 -9.76 -1.26
CA PHE A 35 -2.43 -8.51 -0.51
C PHE A 35 -3.87 -8.19 -0.07
N GLU A 36 -3.97 -7.42 0.99
CA GLU A 36 -5.21 -6.84 1.50
C GLU A 36 -5.24 -5.36 1.18
N GLU A 37 -6.26 -4.92 0.47
CA GLU A 37 -6.44 -3.50 0.17
C GLU A 37 -7.30 -2.81 1.23
N ILE A 38 -6.75 -1.74 1.82
CA ILE A 38 -7.39 -0.95 2.86
C ILE A 38 -7.67 0.45 2.32
N ASP A 39 -8.94 0.74 2.09
CA ASP A 39 -9.42 2.06 1.68
C ASP A 39 -9.42 3.01 2.89
N VAL A 40 -8.43 3.88 2.97
CA VAL A 40 -8.27 4.84 4.06
C VAL A 40 -9.27 6.00 4.00
N SER A 41 -10.01 6.16 2.89
CA SER A 41 -11.13 7.11 2.81
C SER A 41 -12.33 6.63 3.62
N LYS A 42 -12.53 5.30 3.65
CA LYS A 42 -13.61 4.66 4.43
C LYS A 42 -13.19 4.40 5.88
N GLN A 43 -11.90 4.19 6.11
CA GLN A 43 -11.31 3.90 7.42
C GLN A 43 -10.29 4.98 7.78
N PRO A 44 -10.74 6.17 8.19
CA PRO A 44 -9.84 7.28 8.51
C PRO A 44 -8.88 6.95 9.67
N GLU A 45 -9.20 5.98 10.52
CA GLU A 45 -8.31 5.48 11.57
C GLU A 45 -6.99 4.89 11.03
N MET A 46 -7.01 4.39 9.79
CA MET A 46 -5.84 3.79 9.14
C MET A 46 -4.84 4.84 8.65
N TRP A 47 -5.23 6.12 8.57
CA TRP A 47 -4.28 7.21 8.32
C TRP A 47 -3.19 7.27 9.39
N ASN A 48 -3.51 6.94 10.65
CA ASN A 48 -2.50 6.89 11.70
C ASN A 48 -1.41 5.86 11.40
N GLU A 49 -1.77 4.76 10.75
CA GLU A 49 -0.82 3.72 10.37
C GLU A 49 0.00 4.16 9.15
N VAL A 50 -0.66 4.72 8.13
CA VAL A 50 0.00 5.32 6.97
C VAL A 50 1.03 6.37 7.39
N GLU A 51 0.66 7.29 8.27
CA GLU A 51 1.56 8.32 8.81
C GLU A 51 2.75 7.69 9.55
N LYS A 52 2.53 6.68 10.40
CA LYS A 52 3.64 6.01 11.08
C LYS A 52 4.60 5.34 10.10
N LEU A 53 4.07 4.72 9.06
CA LEU A 53 4.83 4.02 8.03
C LEU A 53 5.60 5.00 7.12
N SER A 54 5.03 6.16 6.83
CA SER A 54 5.60 7.17 5.93
C SER A 54 6.48 8.21 6.63
N GLY A 55 6.56 8.18 7.96
CA GLY A 55 7.31 9.17 8.74
C GLY A 55 6.54 10.46 9.06
N GLY A 56 5.21 10.41 9.00
CA GLY A 56 4.29 11.50 9.37
C GLY A 56 3.46 12.02 8.19
N ASP A 57 3.65 11.47 6.99
CA ASP A 57 2.97 11.94 5.78
C ASP A 57 1.73 11.11 5.45
N ARG A 58 0.61 11.79 5.19
CA ARG A 58 -0.59 11.15 4.64
C ARG A 58 -0.42 10.93 3.16
N ILE A 59 0.19 9.83 2.76
CA ILE A 59 0.45 9.49 1.35
C ILE A 59 -0.15 8.15 0.97
N THR A 60 -0.68 8.03 -0.25
CA THR A 60 -1.12 6.75 -0.83
C THR A 60 -0.65 6.60 -2.28
N PRO A 61 -0.41 5.39 -2.80
CA PRO A 61 -0.54 4.10 -2.10
C PRO A 61 0.62 3.84 -1.13
N VAL A 62 0.39 3.04 -0.08
CA VAL A 62 1.46 2.52 0.79
C VAL A 62 1.32 1.02 0.87
N LEU A 63 2.38 0.29 0.55
CA LEU A 63 2.41 -1.17 0.57
C LEU A 63 3.31 -1.66 1.69
N VAL A 64 2.75 -2.46 2.59
CA VAL A 64 3.48 -3.17 3.64
C VAL A 64 3.55 -4.62 3.22
N ARG A 65 4.74 -5.06 2.82
CA ARG A 65 4.98 -6.45 2.46
C ARG A 65 5.16 -7.29 3.72
N SER A 66 4.88 -8.56 3.57
CA SER A 66 4.94 -9.60 4.59
C SER A 66 6.31 -9.84 5.22
N ASN A 67 7.37 -9.44 4.52
CA ASN A 67 8.75 -9.46 5.00
C ASN A 67 9.09 -8.26 5.90
N GLY A 68 8.14 -7.34 6.12
CA GLY A 68 8.33 -6.09 6.86
C GLY A 68 8.83 -4.92 5.99
N GLU A 69 8.96 -5.11 4.68
CA GLU A 69 9.33 -4.04 3.76
C GLU A 69 8.13 -3.11 3.54
N VAL A 70 8.37 -1.80 3.69
CA VAL A 70 7.36 -0.77 3.52
C VAL A 70 7.73 0.06 2.30
N GLU A 71 6.82 0.10 1.32
CA GLU A 71 6.96 0.85 0.08
C GLU A 71 5.96 2.01 0.11
N ILE A 72 6.49 3.23 0.09
CA ILE A 72 5.70 4.46 0.19
C ILE A 72 5.56 5.05 -1.22
N GLY A 73 4.33 5.11 -1.73
CA GLY A 73 4.04 5.51 -3.10
C GLY A 73 4.37 4.42 -4.12
N PHE A 74 3.76 4.50 -5.30
CA PHE A 74 4.13 3.65 -6.42
C PHE A 74 5.40 4.23 -7.06
N ARG A 75 6.55 3.57 -6.85
CA ARG A 75 7.86 4.03 -7.34
C ARG A 75 8.23 5.45 -6.85
N GLY A 76 7.83 5.78 -5.63
CA GLY A 76 8.03 7.10 -5.02
C GLY A 76 7.04 8.18 -5.46
N ILE A 77 6.00 7.81 -6.22
CA ILE A 77 4.92 8.72 -6.62
C ILE A 77 3.65 8.32 -5.87
N GLY A 78 3.11 9.25 -5.09
CA GLY A 78 1.87 9.07 -4.35
C GLY A 78 1.09 10.37 -4.22
N CYS A 79 -0.19 10.26 -3.90
CA CYS A 79 -1.02 11.40 -3.56
C CYS A 79 -0.79 11.74 -2.09
N ASN A 80 -0.30 12.95 -1.81
CA ASN A 80 -0.17 13.47 -0.45
C ASN A 80 -1.44 14.23 -0.06
N TYR A 81 -1.97 13.98 1.14
CA TYR A 81 -3.20 14.53 1.69
C TYR A 81 -2.95 15.42 2.92
N ASN A 82 -1.71 15.88 3.13
CA ASN A 82 -1.28 16.68 4.28
C ASN A 82 -1.65 18.18 4.16
N SER A 83 -2.86 18.50 3.68
CA SER A 83 -3.37 19.89 3.62
C SER A 83 -3.77 20.45 4.99
#